data_AF-A0A927YBG7-F1
#
_entry.id   AF-A0A927YBG7-F1
#
_cell.length_a   1.000
_cell.length_b   1.000
_cell.length_c   1.000
_cell.angle_alpha   90.00
_cell.angle_beta   90.00
_cell.angle_gamma   90.00
#
_symmetry.space_group_name_H-M   'P 1'
#
loop_
_entity.id
_entity.type
_entity.pdbx_description
1 polymer ?
#
loop_
_entity_poly.entity_id
_entity_poly.type
_entity_poly.pdbx_seq_one_letter_code
_entity_poly.pdbx_strand_id
1 'polypeptide(L)'
;MSRVKKPNNKWMNTNTYPPHITNPSKLVRRKTEHSDYTKARNLTDWLFLKYDMSYKSFRNKSKKRRDEMRLEYEQDTGKKVRVNRTGDYEDEWEEEI
;
A
#
# COMPACT_ATOMS: atom_id res chain seq x y z
N MET A 1 27.60 53.24 4.66
CA MET A 1 27.46 52.06 3.77
C MET A 1 26.01 52.01 3.29
N SER A 2 25.75 52.27 2.01
CA SER A 2 24.40 52.35 1.45
C SER A 2 23.78 50.96 1.29
N ARG A 3 22.50 50.82 1.66
CA ARG A 3 21.75 49.56 1.51
C ARG A 3 21.43 49.34 0.03
N VAL A 4 22.01 48.31 -0.57
CA VAL A 4 21.65 47.83 -1.93
C VAL A 4 20.22 47.31 -1.89
N LYS A 5 19.24 48.13 -2.30
CA LYS A 5 17.89 47.64 -2.61
C LYS A 5 18.00 46.83 -3.89
N LYS A 6 17.86 45.51 -3.79
CA LYS A 6 17.70 44.66 -4.99
C LYS A 6 16.35 45.01 -5.62
N PRO A 7 16.29 45.40 -6.90
CA PRO A 7 15.02 45.53 -7.57
C PRO A 7 14.40 44.13 -7.69
N ASN A 8 13.12 44.03 -7.32
CA ASN A 8 12.27 42.89 -7.63
C ASN A 8 12.39 42.57 -9.14
N ASN A 9 13.05 41.46 -9.48
CA ASN A 9 12.75 40.60 -10.64
C ASN A 9 13.82 39.53 -10.82
N LYS A 10 13.99 38.64 -9.83
CA LYS A 10 14.51 37.32 -10.16
C LYS A 10 13.32 36.49 -10.63
N TRP A 11 13.17 36.38 -11.93
CA TRP A 11 12.36 35.36 -12.56
C TRP A 11 12.99 34.02 -12.18
N MET A 12 12.55 33.45 -11.06
CA MET A 12 12.80 32.04 -10.78
C MET A 12 12.00 31.30 -11.84
N ASN A 13 12.68 30.58 -12.73
CA ASN A 13 12.01 29.58 -13.55
C ASN A 13 11.56 28.48 -12.58
N THR A 14 10.42 28.67 -11.92
CA THR A 14 9.78 27.60 -11.19
C THR A 14 9.42 26.59 -12.26
N ASN A 15 10.16 25.49 -12.36
CA ASN A 15 9.73 24.35 -13.16
C ASN A 15 8.40 23.88 -12.56
N THR A 16 7.30 24.45 -13.02
CA THR A 16 5.95 23.99 -12.77
C THR A 16 5.80 22.73 -13.58
N TYR A 17 6.32 21.64 -13.04
CA TYR A 17 6.06 20.33 -13.57
C TYR A 17 4.53 20.13 -13.53
N PRO A 18 3.91 19.75 -14.64
CA PRO A 18 2.49 19.45 -14.66
C PRO A 18 2.18 18.36 -13.60
N PRO A 19 0.99 18.40 -12.99
CA PRO A 19 0.66 17.59 -11.82
C PRO A 19 0.80 16.09 -12.05
N HIS A 20 0.76 15.60 -13.31
CA HIS A 20 1.01 14.20 -13.62
C HIS A 20 2.46 13.74 -13.37
N ILE A 21 3.42 14.68 -13.27
CA ILE A 21 4.85 14.41 -13.01
C ILE A 21 5.16 14.55 -11.50
N THR A 22 4.46 15.44 -10.80
CA THR A 22 4.67 15.72 -9.37
C THR A 22 3.71 14.99 -8.45
N ASN A 23 2.61 14.45 -8.97
CA ASN A 23 1.78 13.52 -8.23
C ASN A 23 2.64 12.31 -7.84
N PRO A 24 2.53 11.83 -6.60
CA PRO A 24 3.16 10.57 -6.23
C PRO A 24 2.65 9.51 -7.21
N SER A 25 3.56 8.90 -7.98
CA SER A 25 3.26 7.76 -8.86
C SER A 25 2.70 6.56 -8.08
N LYS A 26 2.83 6.60 -6.75
CA LYS A 26 2.25 5.63 -5.83
C LYS A 26 0.75 5.85 -5.73
N LEU A 27 0.02 4.96 -6.39
CA LEU A 27 -1.38 4.66 -6.10
C LEU A 27 -1.54 4.48 -4.58
N VAL A 28 -2.10 5.49 -3.91
CA VAL A 28 -2.48 5.36 -2.51
C VAL A 28 -3.67 4.41 -2.49
N ARG A 29 -3.50 3.23 -1.89
CA ARG A 29 -4.62 2.32 -1.65
C ARG A 29 -5.65 3.07 -0.80
N ARG A 30 -6.83 3.35 -1.35
CA ARG A 30 -7.91 4.02 -0.63
C ARG A 30 -8.84 2.96 -0.08
N LYS A 31 -9.08 3.00 1.23
CA LYS A 31 -10.21 2.30 1.80
C LYS A 31 -11.49 3.06 1.48
N THR A 32 -12.45 2.38 0.88
CA THR A 32 -13.83 2.86 0.85
C THR A 32 -14.53 2.37 2.11
N GLU A 33 -15.41 3.16 2.72
CA GLU A 33 -16.12 2.81 3.97
C GLU A 33 -16.86 1.47 3.91
N HIS A 34 -17.17 0.98 2.71
CA HIS A 34 -17.88 -0.27 2.45
C HIS A 34 -17.06 -1.25 1.60
N SER A 35 -15.72 -1.20 1.68
CA SER A 35 -14.89 -2.14 0.93
C SER A 35 -15.14 -3.57 1.39
N ASP A 36 -15.71 -4.37 0.51
CA ASP A 36 -16.03 -5.77 0.74
C ASP A 36 -14.73 -6.60 0.86
N TYR A 37 -14.33 -6.88 2.10
CA TYR A 37 -13.12 -7.64 2.40
C TYR A 37 -13.25 -9.13 2.05
N THR A 38 -14.48 -9.64 1.86
CA THR A 38 -14.70 -11.04 1.44
C THR A 38 -14.19 -11.31 0.02
N LYS A 39 -14.10 -10.26 -0.80
CA LYS A 39 -13.61 -10.31 -2.19
C LYS A 39 -12.11 -10.06 -2.34
N ALA A 40 -11.37 -9.96 -1.25
CA ALA A 40 -9.92 -9.75 -1.30
C ALA A 40 -9.23 -10.83 -2.17
N ARG A 41 -8.31 -10.41 -3.06
CA ARG A 41 -7.57 -11.34 -3.92
C ARG A 41 -6.63 -12.20 -3.07
N ASN A 42 -5.83 -11.53 -2.23
CA ASN A 42 -4.78 -12.11 -1.40
C ASN A 42 -4.92 -11.70 0.07
N LEU A 43 -4.16 -12.36 0.96
CA LEU A 43 -4.11 -12.04 2.40
C LEU A 43 -3.69 -10.58 2.64
N THR A 44 -2.78 -10.05 1.84
CA THR A 44 -2.27 -8.67 1.96
C THR A 44 -3.37 -7.63 1.69
N ASP A 45 -4.21 -7.87 0.68
CA ASP A 45 -5.39 -7.06 0.40
C ASP A 45 -6.41 -7.13 1.52
N TRP A 46 -6.69 -8.34 2.02
CA TRP A 46 -7.63 -8.51 3.13
C TRP A 46 -7.16 -7.80 4.41
N LEU A 47 -5.86 -7.90 4.74
CA LEU A 47 -5.27 -7.21 5.89
C LEU A 47 -5.37 -5.70 5.76
N PHE A 48 -5.16 -5.19 4.53
CA PHE A 48 -5.37 -3.79 4.24
C PHE A 48 -6.85 -3.44 4.44
N LEU A 49 -7.79 -4.08 3.73
CA LEU A 49 -9.22 -3.76 3.78
C LEU A 49 -9.82 -3.87 5.19
N LYS A 50 -9.54 -4.97 5.92
CA LYS A 50 -10.13 -5.24 7.24
C LYS A 50 -9.47 -4.42 8.37
N TYR A 51 -8.14 -4.35 8.41
CA TYR A 51 -7.41 -3.76 9.56
C TYR A 51 -6.61 -2.49 9.25
N ASP A 52 -6.58 -2.07 7.99
CA ASP A 52 -5.73 -0.97 7.51
C ASP A 52 -4.24 -1.25 7.73
N MET A 53 -3.89 -2.53 7.61
CA MET A 53 -2.58 -3.01 8.01
C MET A 53 -1.76 -3.45 6.81
N SER A 54 -0.51 -3.00 6.76
CA SER A 54 0.47 -3.51 5.79
C SER A 54 0.89 -4.95 6.13
N TYR A 55 1.30 -5.71 5.12
CA TYR A 55 1.84 -7.06 5.33
C TYR A 55 3.08 -7.08 6.24
N LYS A 56 3.91 -6.01 6.20
CA LYS A 56 5.06 -5.88 7.11
C LYS A 56 4.63 -5.79 8.57
N SER A 57 3.59 -5.01 8.84
CA SER A 57 3.01 -4.89 10.19
C SER A 57 2.41 -6.21 10.66
N PHE A 58 1.77 -6.97 9.76
CA PHE A 58 1.32 -8.34 10.02
C PHE A 58 2.47 -9.29 10.34
N ARG A 59 3.56 -9.26 9.55
CA ARG A 59 4.75 -10.12 9.73
C ARG A 59 5.44 -9.91 11.08
N ASN A 60 5.39 -8.69 11.60
CA ASN A 60 5.95 -8.34 12.91
C ASN A 60 5.08 -8.80 14.10
N LYS A 61 3.86 -9.32 13.87
CA LYS A 61 3.03 -9.88 14.94
C LYS A 61 3.56 -11.25 15.39
N SER A 62 3.22 -11.63 16.62
CA SER A 62 3.54 -12.94 17.16
C SER A 62 2.96 -14.05 16.27
N LYS A 63 3.62 -15.23 16.25
CA LYS A 63 3.17 -16.36 15.43
C LYS A 63 1.70 -16.71 15.69
N LYS A 64 1.31 -16.81 16.97
CA LYS A 64 -0.07 -17.05 17.39
C LYS A 64 -1.05 -16.04 16.77
N ARG A 65 -0.74 -14.74 16.83
CA ARG A 65 -1.61 -13.70 16.28
C ARG A 65 -1.68 -13.75 14.75
N ARG A 66 -0.59 -14.14 14.08
CA ARG A 66 -0.60 -14.36 12.63
C ARG A 66 -1.47 -15.55 12.26
N ASP A 67 -1.41 -16.65 13.02
CA ASP A 67 -2.23 -17.84 12.78
C ASP A 67 -3.72 -17.56 13.00
N GLU A 68 -4.08 -16.80 14.05
CA GLU A 68 -5.45 -16.31 14.25
C GLU A 68 -5.94 -15.48 13.06
N MET A 69 -5.16 -14.50 12.60
CA MET A 69 -5.55 -13.67 11.45
C MET A 69 -5.65 -14.47 10.14
N ARG A 70 -4.86 -15.53 9.97
CA ARG A 70 -4.99 -16.42 8.80
C ARG A 70 -6.28 -17.22 8.86
N LEU A 71 -6.65 -17.71 10.05
CA LEU A 71 -7.91 -18.44 10.24
C LEU A 71 -9.12 -17.52 9.98
N GLU A 72 -9.05 -16.26 10.43
CA GLU A 72 -10.06 -15.24 10.10
C GLU A 72 -10.13 -14.97 8.58
N TYR A 73 -8.99 -14.88 7.89
CA TYR A 73 -8.95 -14.70 6.44
C TYR A 73 -9.59 -15.89 5.69
N GLU A 74 -9.29 -17.11 6.12
CA GLU A 74 -9.88 -18.33 5.55
C GLU A 74 -11.39 -18.40 5.75
N GLN A 75 -11.88 -17.95 6.91
CA GLN A 75 -13.31 -17.86 7.21
C GLN A 75 -14.01 -16.78 6.35
N ASP A 76 -13.39 -15.60 6.21
CA ASP A 76 -13.99 -14.47 5.49
C ASP A 76 -14.01 -14.66 3.97
N THR A 77 -12.97 -15.27 3.40
CA THR A 77 -12.77 -15.36 1.94
C THR A 77 -12.96 -16.77 1.37
N GLY A 78 -12.97 -17.80 2.22
CA GLY A 78 -12.99 -19.21 1.80
C GLY A 78 -11.69 -19.68 1.12
N LYS A 79 -10.67 -18.83 1.01
CA LYS A 79 -9.40 -19.13 0.34
C LYS A 79 -8.37 -19.62 1.34
N LYS A 80 -7.78 -20.80 1.09
CA LYS A 80 -6.69 -21.33 1.91
C LYS A 80 -5.36 -20.65 1.60
N VAL A 81 -4.63 -20.27 2.65
CA VAL A 81 -3.29 -19.68 2.51
C VAL A 81 -2.27 -20.80 2.27
N ARG A 82 -1.79 -20.96 1.04
CA ARG A 82 -0.84 -22.02 0.67
C ARG A 82 0.58 -21.69 1.14
N VAL A 83 1.11 -22.44 2.10
CA VAL A 83 2.48 -22.28 2.59
C VAL A 83 3.46 -22.99 1.66
N ASN A 84 4.31 -22.24 0.96
CA ASN A 84 5.39 -22.84 0.17
C ASN A 84 6.54 -23.30 1.11
N ARG A 85 7.27 -24.36 0.70
CA ARG A 85 8.33 -25.03 1.49
C ARG A 85 9.46 -24.10 1.98
N THR A 86 9.65 -22.95 1.37
CA THR A 86 10.65 -21.93 1.72
C THR A 86 10.19 -20.96 2.81
N GLY A 87 8.91 -20.98 3.21
CA GLY A 87 8.35 -20.04 4.19
C GLY A 87 8.08 -18.63 3.65
N ASP A 88 8.43 -18.37 2.39
CA ASP A 88 8.10 -17.16 1.64
C ASP A 88 7.00 -17.48 0.62
N TYR A 89 5.97 -16.63 0.63
CA TYR A 89 4.78 -16.78 -0.20
C TYR A 89 4.94 -15.87 -1.42
N GLU A 90 5.01 -16.46 -2.61
CA GLU A 90 4.91 -15.71 -3.86
C GLU A 90 3.43 -15.53 -4.19
N ASP A 91 3.00 -14.26 -4.22
CA ASP A 91 1.80 -13.87 -4.96
C ASP A 91 2.17 -14.07 -6.45
N GLU A 92 1.67 -15.14 -7.07
CA GLU A 92 1.79 -15.34 -8.52
C GLU A 92 1.14 -14.13 -9.21
N TRP A 93 1.98 -13.29 -9.83
CA TRP A 93 1.55 -12.24 -10.75
C TRP A 93 1.16 -12.93 -12.05
N GLU A 94 -0.13 -13.17 -12.25
CA GLU A 94 -0.65 -13.45 -13.59
C GLU A 94 -0.54 -12.15 -14.40
N GLU A 95 0.52 -12.05 -15.20
CA GLU A 95 0.57 -11.18 -16.39
C GLU A 95 -0.35 -11.81 -17.44
N GLU A 96 -1.60 -11.35 -17.52
CA GLU A 96 -2.43 -11.58 -18.69
C GLU A 96 -1.99 -10.61 -19.81
N ILE A 97 -1.65 -11.22 -20.96
CA ILE A 97 -1.18 -10.64 -22.23
C ILE A 97 -2.29 -9.86 -22.95
#